data_AF-I9Q7Q6-F1
#
_entry.id   AF-I9Q7Q6-F1
#
_cell.length_a   1.000
_cell.length_b   1.000
_cell.length_c   1.000
_cell.angle_alpha   90.00
_cell.angle_beta   90.00
_cell.angle_gamma   90.00
#
_symmetry.space_group_name_H-M   'P 1'
#
loop_
_entity.id
_entity.type
_entity.pdbx_description
1 polymer ?
#
loop_
_entity_poly.entity_id
_entity_poly.type
_entity_poly.pdbx_seq_one_letter_code
_entity_poly.pdbx_strand_id
1 'polypeptide(L)'
;MLNDRGQPLSPIDILKSSLIQEIKQDSEKRKDFITTWDKLVEACKSVEGIDIDLEDFFNMYLEYADPSSSKKRADKGLKKVFKDSKKDACEFIYDVSAFMKSYTDLLKKQDRYIYLLRYLPSRYWASILTTALYVKYPDFDALKNLLVSYYYQTWIAGGTITRIKQTSINIIKNVKSNKDIETIQELILDNIESYNTFNQYHYNLWDSYSVYPSKWLRPVLALANYFMTDEEKPHFIVMDAETQVEHILPQTPKRGSQWNADFDKEKREEWVNNIANLTLLKRKKNAKALKWGF
;
A
#
# COMPACT_ATOMS: atom_id res chain seq x y z
N MET A 1 14.47 -28.86 6.88
CA MET A 1 14.65 -28.44 8.28
C MET A 1 13.32 -27.88 8.76
N LEU A 2 12.81 -28.40 9.88
CA LEU A 2 11.53 -28.00 10.48
C LEU A 2 11.81 -27.05 11.66
N ASN A 3 10.91 -26.13 11.97
CA ASN A 3 10.98 -25.30 13.17
C ASN A 3 10.57 -26.10 14.43
N ASP A 4 10.70 -25.50 15.61
CA ASP A 4 10.39 -26.12 16.91
C ASP A 4 8.90 -26.55 17.07
N ARG A 5 8.05 -26.25 16.07
CA ARG A 5 6.63 -26.62 15.99
C ARG A 5 6.32 -27.62 14.87
N GLY A 6 7.33 -28.21 14.24
CA GLY A 6 7.14 -29.20 13.16
C GLY A 6 6.66 -28.62 11.83
N GLN A 7 6.76 -27.30 11.62
CA GLN A 7 6.44 -26.64 10.36
C GLN A 7 7.71 -26.38 9.52
N PRO A 8 7.62 -26.27 8.19
CA PRO A 8 8.74 -25.82 7.37
C PRO A 8 9.26 -24.46 7.87
N LEU A 9 10.59 -24.32 8.02
CA LEU A 9 11.19 -23.03 8.37
C LEU A 9 10.79 -21.96 7.34
N SER A 10 10.39 -20.78 7.83
CA SER A 10 10.14 -19.64 6.94
C SER A 10 11.44 -19.27 6.22
N PRO A 11 11.37 -18.64 5.03
CA PRO A 11 12.54 -18.07 4.38
C PRO A 11 13.36 -17.19 5.32
N ILE A 12 12.70 -16.44 6.19
CA ILE A 12 13.36 -15.52 7.10
C ILE A 12 14.11 -16.26 8.21
N ASP A 13 13.57 -17.37 8.72
CA ASP A 13 14.30 -18.23 9.67
C ASP A 13 15.54 -18.86 9.03
N ILE A 14 15.43 -19.28 7.75
CA ILE A 14 16.56 -19.82 6.97
C ILE A 14 17.64 -18.74 6.77
N LEU A 15 17.25 -17.49 6.54
CA LEU A 15 18.17 -16.36 6.45
C LEU A 15 18.84 -16.10 7.80
N LYS A 16 18.07 -15.99 8.89
CA LYS A 16 18.57 -15.77 10.26
C LYS A 16 19.63 -16.79 10.63
N SER A 17 19.30 -18.08 10.47
CA SER A 17 20.21 -19.19 10.78
C SER A 17 21.50 -19.11 9.97
N SER A 18 21.40 -18.79 8.67
CA SER A 18 22.55 -18.63 7.80
C SER A 18 23.46 -17.47 8.21
N LEU A 19 22.90 -16.33 8.59
CA LEU A 19 23.68 -15.17 9.02
C LEU A 19 24.38 -15.45 10.36
N ILE A 20 23.71 -16.13 11.30
CA ILE A 20 24.29 -16.54 12.58
C ILE A 20 25.48 -17.49 12.38
N GLN A 21 25.41 -18.41 11.41
CA GLN A 21 26.51 -19.32 11.10
C GLN A 21 27.79 -18.58 10.65
N GLU A 22 27.65 -17.43 10.01
CA GLU A 22 28.78 -16.61 9.53
C GLU A 22 29.47 -15.83 10.67
N ILE A 23 28.81 -15.66 11.83
CA ILE A 23 29.35 -14.91 12.98
C ILE A 23 30.49 -15.66 13.70
N LYS A 24 30.82 -16.89 13.27
CA LYS A 24 31.82 -17.77 13.94
C LYS A 24 31.49 -17.93 15.44
N GLN A 25 32.45 -18.35 16.26
CA GLN A 25 32.28 -18.53 17.71
C GLN A 25 32.39 -17.23 18.52
N ASP A 26 32.23 -16.07 17.89
CA ASP A 26 32.23 -14.77 18.57
C ASP A 26 30.91 -14.59 19.34
N SER A 27 30.97 -14.79 20.66
CA SER A 27 29.79 -14.76 21.54
C SER A 27 29.17 -13.37 21.67
N GLU A 28 30.00 -12.31 21.62
CA GLU A 28 29.54 -10.93 21.74
C GLU A 28 28.81 -10.49 20.47
N LYS A 29 29.42 -10.70 19.29
CA LYS A 29 28.77 -10.41 18.01
C LYS A 29 27.48 -11.21 17.83
N ARG A 30 27.47 -12.47 18.28
CA ARG A 30 26.26 -13.30 18.21
C ARG A 30 25.14 -12.75 19.09
N LYS A 31 25.46 -12.30 20.31
CA LYS A 31 24.49 -11.68 21.22
C LYS A 31 23.94 -10.37 20.63
N ASP A 32 24.80 -9.56 20.04
CA ASP A 32 24.41 -8.30 19.44
C ASP A 32 23.54 -8.48 18.19
N PHE A 33 23.87 -9.44 17.32
CA PHE A 33 23.03 -9.84 16.20
C PHE A 33 21.63 -10.28 16.65
N ILE A 34 21.55 -11.16 17.67
CA ILE A 34 20.28 -11.64 18.21
C ILE A 34 19.46 -10.47 18.78
N THR A 35 20.10 -9.57 19.53
CA THR A 35 19.45 -8.38 20.10
C THR A 35 18.88 -7.47 18.99
N THR A 36 19.64 -7.27 17.92
CA THR A 36 19.19 -6.46 16.77
C THR A 36 18.04 -7.13 16.03
N TRP A 37 18.10 -8.45 15.88
CA TRP A 37 17.02 -9.22 15.29
C TRP A 37 15.73 -9.13 16.11
N ASP A 38 15.82 -9.24 17.43
CA ASP A 38 14.65 -9.18 18.30
C ASP A 38 14.01 -7.79 18.25
N LYS A 39 14.81 -6.72 18.16
CA LYS A 39 14.31 -5.36 17.89
C LYS A 39 13.56 -5.24 16.56
N LEU A 40 13.97 -5.94 15.51
CA LEU A 40 13.22 -5.98 14.25
C LEU A 40 11.84 -6.64 14.44
N VAL A 41 11.78 -7.74 15.19
CA VAL A 41 10.53 -8.43 15.50
C VAL A 41 9.61 -7.56 16.37
N GLU A 42 10.16 -6.83 17.34
CA GLU A 42 9.42 -5.86 18.13
C GLU A 42 8.91 -4.69 17.28
N ALA A 43 9.74 -4.18 16.36
CA ALA A 43 9.38 -3.09 15.46
C ALA A 43 8.16 -3.44 14.59
N CYS A 44 7.94 -4.71 14.26
CA CYS A 44 6.76 -5.17 13.52
C CYS A 44 5.43 -4.83 14.21
N LYS A 45 5.45 -4.67 15.53
CA LYS A 45 4.27 -4.35 16.36
C LYS A 45 4.27 -2.91 16.88
N SER A 46 5.22 -2.09 16.41
CA SER A 46 5.45 -0.74 16.94
C SER A 46 4.52 0.33 16.37
N VAL A 47 3.70 0.01 15.37
CA VAL A 47 2.78 0.93 14.71
C VAL A 47 1.35 0.54 15.07
N GLU A 48 0.64 1.44 15.75
CA GLU A 48 -0.73 1.17 16.20
C GLU A 48 -1.66 0.85 15.02
N GLY A 49 -2.42 -0.24 15.14
CA GLY A 49 -3.36 -0.68 14.12
C GLY A 49 -2.73 -1.25 12.84
N ILE A 50 -1.41 -1.51 12.84
CA ILE A 50 -0.70 -2.14 11.72
C ILE A 50 0.17 -3.26 12.26
N ASP A 51 -0.09 -4.48 11.80
CA ASP A 51 0.79 -5.63 12.03
C ASP A 51 1.69 -5.82 10.81
N ILE A 52 2.99 -5.60 10.97
CA ILE A 52 3.95 -5.76 9.88
C ILE A 52 4.37 -7.22 9.83
N ASP A 53 4.04 -7.90 8.74
CA ASP A 53 4.57 -9.23 8.47
C ASP A 53 6.09 -9.15 8.21
N LEU A 54 6.85 -9.98 8.94
CA LEU A 54 8.31 -9.95 8.89
C LEU A 54 8.84 -10.43 7.53
N GLU A 55 8.20 -11.43 6.92
CA GLU A 55 8.59 -11.94 5.61
C GLU A 55 8.33 -10.90 4.52
N ASP A 56 7.18 -10.23 4.56
CA ASP A 56 6.91 -9.08 3.71
C ASP A 56 7.98 -7.99 3.90
N PHE A 57 8.30 -7.61 5.13
CA PHE A 57 9.34 -6.61 5.37
C PHE A 57 10.68 -7.01 4.71
N PHE A 58 11.13 -8.25 4.88
CA PHE A 58 12.38 -8.69 4.25
C PHE A 58 12.29 -8.81 2.73
N ASN A 59 11.12 -9.14 2.16
CA ASN A 59 10.90 -9.06 0.72
C ASN A 59 11.00 -7.61 0.23
N MET A 60 10.50 -6.63 1.01
CA MET A 60 10.64 -5.21 0.71
C MET A 60 12.11 -4.76 0.76
N TYR A 61 12.86 -5.20 1.77
CA TYR A 61 14.30 -4.94 1.85
C TYR A 61 15.05 -5.58 0.67
N LEU A 62 14.65 -6.78 0.20
CA LEU A 62 15.21 -7.40 -0.99
C LEU A 62 14.91 -6.58 -2.26
N GLU A 63 13.68 -6.07 -2.41
CA GLU A 63 13.29 -5.19 -3.51
C GLU A 63 14.17 -3.93 -3.56
N TYR A 64 14.53 -3.36 -2.40
CA TYR A 64 15.47 -2.25 -2.28
C TYR A 64 16.93 -2.67 -2.57
N ALA A 65 17.39 -3.75 -1.94
CA ALA A 65 18.80 -4.11 -1.91
C ALA A 65 19.29 -4.69 -3.25
N ASP A 66 18.52 -5.62 -3.83
CA ASP A 66 18.76 -6.15 -5.17
C ASP A 66 17.43 -6.26 -5.96
N PRO A 67 16.96 -5.15 -6.56
CA PRO A 67 15.73 -5.12 -7.34
C PRO A 67 15.67 -6.18 -8.46
N SER A 68 16.84 -6.60 -8.98
CA SER A 68 16.94 -7.63 -10.03
C SER A 68 16.65 -9.04 -9.52
N SER A 69 16.94 -9.30 -8.23
CA SER A 69 16.70 -10.59 -7.57
C SER A 69 15.40 -10.63 -6.78
N SER A 70 14.59 -9.56 -6.77
CA SER A 70 13.31 -9.47 -6.03
C SER A 70 12.26 -10.51 -6.43
N LYS A 71 12.44 -11.21 -7.57
CA LYS A 71 11.61 -12.35 -7.98
C LYS A 71 11.98 -13.67 -7.27
N LYS A 72 13.14 -13.72 -6.61
CA LYS A 72 13.61 -14.90 -5.86
C LYS A 72 12.99 -14.90 -4.46
N ARG A 73 12.94 -16.07 -3.83
CA ARG A 73 12.59 -16.21 -2.42
C ARG A 73 13.53 -15.37 -1.55
N ALA A 74 12.98 -14.72 -0.51
CA ALA A 74 13.68 -13.74 0.33
C ALA A 74 15.07 -14.21 0.80
N ASP A 75 15.15 -15.43 1.34
CA ASP A 75 16.40 -16.03 1.83
C ASP A 75 17.48 -16.15 0.75
N LYS A 76 17.12 -16.62 -0.44
CA LYS A 76 18.06 -16.80 -1.55
C LYS A 76 18.55 -15.46 -2.08
N GLY A 77 17.64 -14.50 -2.22
CA GLY A 77 17.97 -13.14 -2.65
C GLY A 77 18.88 -12.45 -1.63
N LEU A 78 18.50 -12.46 -0.36
CA LEU A 78 19.23 -11.76 0.69
C LEU A 78 20.55 -12.41 1.08
N LYS A 79 20.69 -13.74 0.97
CA LYS A 79 22.02 -14.39 1.08
C LYS A 79 22.98 -13.94 -0.02
N LYS A 80 22.48 -13.70 -1.24
CA LYS A 80 23.28 -13.13 -2.33
C LYS A 80 23.66 -11.68 -1.98
N VAL A 81 22.69 -10.84 -1.61
CA VAL A 81 22.93 -9.44 -1.20
C VAL A 81 23.99 -9.38 -0.08
N PHE A 82 23.85 -10.22 0.94
CA PHE A 82 24.81 -10.31 2.04
C PHE A 82 26.23 -10.61 1.54
N LYS A 83 26.40 -11.67 0.72
CA LYS A 83 27.70 -12.04 0.14
C LYS A 83 28.29 -10.92 -0.73
N ASP A 84 27.47 -10.30 -1.57
CA ASP A 84 27.91 -9.24 -2.49
C ASP A 84 28.29 -7.96 -1.73
N SER A 85 27.68 -7.70 -0.56
CA SER A 85 27.94 -6.51 0.25
C SER A 85 29.34 -6.50 0.91
N LYS A 86 29.95 -7.68 1.09
CA LYS A 86 31.20 -7.89 1.83
C LYS A 86 31.18 -7.39 3.30
N LYS A 87 30.00 -7.11 3.83
CA LYS A 87 29.76 -6.73 5.23
C LYS A 87 29.79 -7.95 6.13
N ASP A 88 30.08 -7.76 7.42
CA ASP A 88 29.80 -8.79 8.40
C ASP A 88 28.30 -8.90 8.71
N ALA A 89 27.88 -9.99 9.36
CA ALA A 89 26.47 -10.24 9.60
C ALA A 89 25.81 -9.21 10.54
N CYS A 90 26.57 -8.58 11.45
CA CYS A 90 26.07 -7.52 12.34
C CYS A 90 25.84 -6.24 11.54
N GLU A 91 26.82 -5.82 10.74
CA GLU A 91 26.70 -4.68 9.83
C GLU A 91 25.52 -4.82 8.87
N PHE A 92 25.33 -6.03 8.31
CA PHE A 92 24.21 -6.31 7.42
C PHE A 92 22.86 -6.17 8.14
N ILE A 93 22.72 -6.71 9.36
CA ILE A 93 21.44 -6.60 10.09
C ILE A 93 21.18 -5.18 10.60
N TYR A 94 22.23 -4.38 10.82
CA TYR A 94 22.07 -2.96 11.13
C TYR A 94 21.48 -2.17 9.96
N ASP A 95 21.92 -2.41 8.71
CA ASP A 95 21.31 -1.80 7.53
C ASP A 95 19.82 -2.14 7.42
N VAL A 96 19.48 -3.43 7.64
CA VAL A 96 18.10 -3.91 7.65
C VAL A 96 17.30 -3.20 8.74
N SER A 97 17.87 -3.03 9.94
CA SER A 97 17.25 -2.32 11.06
C SER A 97 17.00 -0.85 10.75
N ALA A 98 17.96 -0.16 10.11
CA ALA A 98 17.79 1.21 9.67
C ALA A 98 16.70 1.35 8.58
N PHE A 99 16.58 0.37 7.69
CA PHE A 99 15.50 0.31 6.71
C PHE A 99 14.13 0.07 7.37
N MET A 100 14.04 -0.84 8.37
CA MET A 100 12.83 -1.03 9.17
C MET A 100 12.40 0.25 9.88
N LYS A 101 13.36 1.00 10.43
CA LYS A 101 13.08 2.31 11.04
C LYS A 101 12.42 3.24 10.02
N SER A 102 12.96 3.34 8.81
CA SER A 102 12.37 4.14 7.73
C SER A 102 10.94 3.70 7.37
N TYR A 103 10.67 2.39 7.37
CA TYR A 103 9.34 1.86 7.10
C TYR A 103 8.35 2.17 8.22
N THR A 104 8.75 1.98 9.48
CA THR A 104 7.88 2.32 10.63
C THR A 104 7.64 3.82 10.73
N ASP A 105 8.63 4.65 10.41
CA ASP A 105 8.49 6.12 10.34
C ASP A 105 7.51 6.53 9.21
N LEU A 106 7.55 5.87 8.05
CA LEU A 106 6.58 6.06 6.96
C LEU A 106 5.16 5.77 7.44
N LEU A 107 4.95 4.63 8.10
CA LEU A 107 3.62 4.18 8.52
C LEU A 107 3.02 5.04 9.65
N LYS A 108 3.85 5.69 10.46
CA LYS A 108 3.42 6.60 11.52
C LYS A 108 3.01 7.99 11.02
N LYS A 109 3.29 8.33 9.75
CA LYS A 109 2.92 9.65 9.19
C LYS A 109 1.40 9.80 9.11
N GLN A 110 0.90 10.91 9.66
CA GLN A 110 -0.48 11.36 9.49
C GLN A 110 -0.60 12.16 8.20
N ASP A 111 -0.71 11.45 7.08
CA ASP A 111 -0.69 12.04 5.74
C ASP A 111 -1.76 11.38 4.88
N ARG A 112 -2.62 12.21 4.26
CA ARG A 112 -3.75 11.75 3.43
C ARG A 112 -3.31 10.89 2.24
N TYR A 113 -2.19 11.20 1.61
CA TYR A 113 -1.68 10.42 0.48
C TYR A 113 -1.13 9.07 0.95
N ILE A 114 -0.43 9.02 2.09
CA ILE A 114 0.01 7.75 2.68
C ILE A 114 -1.20 6.89 3.05
N TYR A 115 -2.26 7.49 3.61
CA TYR A 115 -3.50 6.78 3.93
C TYR A 115 -4.19 6.23 2.68
N LEU A 116 -4.20 6.99 1.59
CA LEU A 116 -4.73 6.53 0.31
C LEU A 116 -3.92 5.34 -0.25
N LEU A 117 -2.60 5.39 -0.14
CA LEU A 117 -1.74 4.29 -0.57
C LEU A 117 -1.96 3.03 0.27
N ARG A 118 -2.23 3.17 1.58
CA ARG A 118 -2.52 2.04 2.48
C ARG A 118 -3.78 1.25 2.10
N TYR A 119 -4.70 1.81 1.33
CA TYR A 119 -5.87 1.08 0.83
C TYR A 119 -5.58 0.22 -0.41
N LEU A 120 -4.44 0.43 -1.07
CA LEU A 120 -4.11 -0.30 -2.27
C LEU A 120 -3.90 -1.79 -1.97
N PRO A 121 -4.31 -2.68 -2.90
CA PRO A 121 -4.13 -4.12 -2.71
C PRO A 121 -2.67 -4.58 -2.79
N SER A 122 -1.76 -3.72 -3.29
CA SER A 122 -0.33 -4.04 -3.41
C SER A 122 0.49 -3.22 -2.42
N ARG A 123 1.63 -3.77 -2.00
CA ARG A 123 2.60 -3.13 -1.09
C ARG A 123 3.73 -2.35 -1.77
N TYR A 124 3.73 -2.29 -3.11
CA TYR A 124 4.85 -1.68 -3.86
C TYR A 124 5.08 -0.19 -3.54
N TRP A 125 4.00 0.54 -3.26
CA TRP A 125 4.10 1.93 -2.80
C TRP A 125 4.93 2.05 -1.52
N ALA A 126 4.82 1.08 -0.62
CA ALA A 126 5.51 1.08 0.67
C ALA A 126 7.00 0.81 0.45
N SER A 127 7.33 -0.12 -0.45
CA SER A 127 8.72 -0.38 -0.86
C SER A 127 9.39 0.86 -1.48
N ILE A 128 8.68 1.57 -2.35
CA ILE A 128 9.18 2.78 -3.01
C ILE A 128 9.39 3.90 -1.99
N LEU A 129 8.38 4.23 -1.18
CA LEU A 129 8.47 5.34 -0.24
C LEU A 129 9.41 5.05 0.93
N THR A 130 9.51 3.79 1.37
CA THR A 130 10.53 3.40 2.36
C THR A 130 11.93 3.56 1.78
N THR A 131 12.14 3.15 0.52
CA THR A 131 13.41 3.40 -0.18
C THR A 131 13.71 4.89 -0.23
N ALA A 132 12.75 5.71 -0.64
CA ALA A 132 12.90 7.16 -0.73
C ALA A 132 13.29 7.80 0.61
N LEU A 133 12.64 7.41 1.71
CA LEU A 133 13.03 7.88 3.05
C LEU A 133 14.43 7.41 3.44
N TYR A 134 14.73 6.13 3.20
CA TYR A 134 16.01 5.53 3.58
C TYR A 134 17.19 6.19 2.87
N VAL A 135 17.06 6.47 1.57
CA VAL A 135 18.12 7.15 0.79
C VAL A 135 18.03 8.67 0.83
N LYS A 136 17.08 9.24 1.57
CA LYS A 136 16.82 10.69 1.67
C LYS A 136 16.59 11.35 0.30
N TYR A 137 15.75 10.71 -0.51
CA TYR A 137 15.37 11.20 -1.83
C TYR A 137 14.73 12.59 -1.74
N PRO A 138 15.21 13.60 -2.50
CA PRO A 138 14.79 15.00 -2.34
C PRO A 138 13.32 15.23 -2.68
N ASP A 139 12.81 14.56 -3.71
CA ASP A 139 11.45 14.78 -4.23
C ASP A 139 10.42 13.83 -3.60
N PHE A 140 10.56 13.52 -2.31
CA PHE A 140 9.71 12.56 -1.61
C PHE A 140 8.21 12.87 -1.73
N ASP A 141 7.81 14.13 -1.54
CA ASP A 141 6.40 14.53 -1.60
C ASP A 141 5.84 14.48 -3.02
N ALA A 142 6.63 14.86 -4.03
CA ALA A 142 6.25 14.74 -5.43
C ALA A 142 6.08 13.28 -5.82
N LEU A 143 7.01 12.41 -5.42
CA LEU A 143 6.94 10.97 -5.63
C LEU A 143 5.69 10.37 -4.98
N LYS A 144 5.41 10.70 -3.72
CA LYS A 144 4.21 10.26 -2.98
C LYS A 144 2.92 10.60 -3.74
N ASN A 145 2.80 11.84 -4.21
CA ASN A 145 1.62 12.29 -4.96
C ASN A 145 1.49 11.57 -6.30
N LEU A 146 2.61 11.40 -7.00
CA LEU A 146 2.69 10.69 -8.28
C LEU A 146 2.26 9.22 -8.13
N LEU A 147 2.69 8.53 -7.07
CA LEU A 147 2.30 7.15 -6.79
C LEU A 147 0.80 7.01 -6.51
N VAL A 148 0.18 7.94 -5.77
CA VAL A 148 -1.28 7.93 -5.56
C VAL A 148 -2.00 8.02 -6.90
N SER A 149 -1.61 8.98 -7.74
CA SER A 149 -2.19 9.15 -9.08
C SER A 149 -2.06 7.89 -9.93
N TYR A 150 -0.84 7.36 -10.08
CA TYR A 150 -0.56 6.19 -10.90
C TYR A 150 -1.30 4.94 -10.44
N TYR A 151 -1.23 4.61 -9.15
CA TYR A 151 -1.81 3.38 -8.64
C TYR A 151 -3.34 3.42 -8.62
N TYR A 152 -3.96 4.57 -8.30
CA TYR A 152 -5.43 4.69 -8.36
C TYR A 152 -5.94 4.61 -9.79
N GLN A 153 -5.32 5.32 -10.74
CA GLN A 153 -5.68 5.21 -12.15
C GLN A 153 -5.58 3.77 -12.65
N THR A 154 -4.47 3.09 -12.32
CA THR A 154 -4.28 1.69 -12.72
C THR A 154 -5.28 0.76 -12.05
N TRP A 155 -5.61 0.96 -10.77
CA TRP A 155 -6.54 0.10 -10.04
C TRP A 155 -7.98 0.26 -10.55
N ILE A 156 -8.41 1.49 -10.79
CA ILE A 156 -9.74 1.82 -11.33
C ILE A 156 -9.88 1.30 -12.76
N ALA A 157 -8.81 1.39 -13.57
CA ALA A 157 -8.73 0.78 -14.90
C ALA A 157 -8.78 -0.77 -14.90
N GLY A 158 -8.85 -1.43 -13.73
CA GLY A 158 -8.83 -2.89 -13.62
C GLY A 158 -7.45 -3.53 -13.77
N GLY A 159 -6.38 -2.72 -13.65
CA GLY A 159 -5.01 -3.18 -13.68
C GLY A 159 -4.66 -4.13 -12.53
N THR A 160 -3.88 -5.17 -12.85
CA THR A 160 -3.44 -6.17 -11.87
C THR A 160 -2.12 -5.78 -11.21
N ILE A 161 -1.78 -6.44 -10.10
CA ILE A 161 -0.48 -6.29 -9.45
C ILE A 161 0.68 -6.60 -10.43
N THR A 162 0.49 -7.55 -11.34
CA THR A 162 1.48 -7.90 -12.37
C THR A 162 1.79 -6.74 -13.31
N ARG A 163 0.77 -5.97 -13.71
CA ARG A 163 0.90 -4.79 -14.60
C ARG A 163 1.79 -3.70 -14.00
N ILE A 164 1.66 -3.48 -12.69
CA ILE A 164 2.41 -2.43 -11.98
C ILE A 164 3.76 -2.90 -11.43
N LYS A 165 3.99 -4.22 -11.34
CA LYS A 165 5.15 -4.80 -10.67
C LYS A 165 6.47 -4.32 -11.27
N GLN A 166 6.66 -4.48 -12.58
CA GLN A 166 7.94 -4.16 -13.20
C GLN A 166 8.25 -2.66 -13.14
N THR A 167 7.25 -1.81 -13.40
CA THR A 167 7.32 -0.36 -13.23
C THR A 167 7.71 -0.01 -11.81
N SER A 168 7.05 -0.58 -10.79
CA SER A 168 7.35 -0.30 -9.38
C SER A 168 8.78 -0.67 -8.99
N ILE A 169 9.29 -1.82 -9.47
CA ILE A 169 10.69 -2.22 -9.25
C ILE A 169 11.66 -1.25 -9.93
N ASN A 170 11.31 -0.73 -11.11
CA ASN A 170 12.12 0.27 -11.80
C ASN A 170 12.09 1.65 -11.09
N ILE A 171 10.95 2.04 -10.50
CA ILE A 171 10.87 3.23 -9.65
C ILE A 171 11.82 3.10 -8.46
N ILE A 172 11.83 1.94 -7.76
CA ILE A 172 12.76 1.69 -6.65
C ILE A 172 14.22 1.89 -7.09
N LYS A 173 14.59 1.38 -8.28
CA LYS A 173 15.95 1.58 -8.84
C LYS A 173 16.25 3.06 -9.06
N ASN A 174 15.34 3.78 -9.70
CA ASN A 174 15.52 5.20 -10.02
C ASN A 174 15.65 6.06 -8.76
N VAL A 175 14.79 5.83 -7.77
CA VAL A 175 14.85 6.49 -6.45
C VAL A 175 16.18 6.18 -5.75
N LYS A 176 16.60 4.91 -5.71
CA LYS A 176 17.88 4.49 -5.09
C LYS A 176 19.09 5.12 -5.77
N SER A 177 19.03 5.33 -7.08
CA SER A 177 20.05 6.03 -7.87
C SER A 177 19.88 7.55 -7.91
N ASN A 178 18.97 8.11 -7.10
CA ASN A 178 18.68 9.54 -7.01
C ASN A 178 18.40 10.19 -8.37
N LYS A 179 17.67 9.49 -9.24
CA LYS A 179 17.15 10.06 -10.50
C LYS A 179 16.08 11.10 -10.20
N ASP A 180 16.00 12.12 -11.03
CA ASP A 180 14.98 13.16 -10.95
C ASP A 180 13.55 12.60 -11.05
N ILE A 181 12.58 13.38 -10.59
CA ILE A 181 11.18 12.98 -10.54
C ILE A 181 10.59 12.84 -11.95
N GLU A 182 11.09 13.60 -12.92
CA GLU A 182 10.68 13.56 -14.32
C GLU A 182 10.95 12.18 -14.95
N THR A 183 12.14 11.61 -14.69
CA THR A 183 12.49 10.24 -15.12
C THR A 183 11.51 9.19 -14.56
N ILE A 184 11.02 9.40 -13.33
CA ILE A 184 10.03 8.50 -12.70
C ILE A 184 8.66 8.71 -13.34
N GLN A 185 8.30 9.96 -13.65
CA GLN A 185 7.06 10.30 -14.32
C GLN A 185 6.99 9.71 -15.74
N GLU A 186 8.06 9.80 -16.52
CA GLU A 186 8.16 9.18 -17.86
C GLU A 186 7.89 7.67 -17.79
N LEU A 187 8.55 6.98 -16.86
CA LEU A 187 8.35 5.55 -16.64
C LEU A 187 6.89 5.19 -16.30
N ILE A 188 6.19 6.05 -15.55
CA ILE A 188 4.77 5.88 -15.23
C ILE A 188 3.89 6.14 -16.46
N LEU A 189 4.19 7.18 -17.23
CA LEU A 189 3.46 7.53 -18.45
C LEU A 189 3.56 6.41 -19.50
N ASP A 190 4.74 5.83 -19.69
CA ASP A 190 4.94 4.68 -20.58
C ASP A 190 4.07 3.48 -20.17
N ASN A 191 3.93 3.23 -18.86
CA ASN A 191 3.03 2.19 -18.36
C ASN A 191 1.56 2.56 -18.58
N ILE A 192 1.20 3.83 -18.39
CA ILE A 192 -0.16 4.32 -18.62
C ILE A 192 -0.56 4.14 -20.09
N GLU A 193 0.32 4.50 -21.01
CA GLU A 193 0.09 4.39 -22.45
C GLU A 193 0.02 2.93 -22.90
N SER A 194 1.02 2.11 -22.55
CA SER A 194 1.14 0.73 -23.02
C SER A 194 -0.06 -0.17 -22.69
N TYR A 195 -0.83 0.19 -21.66
CA TYR A 195 -2.02 -0.55 -21.26
C TYR A 195 -3.33 0.23 -21.43
N ASN A 196 -3.30 1.38 -22.12
CA ASN A 196 -4.44 2.25 -22.30
C ASN A 196 -5.14 2.60 -20.95
N THR A 197 -4.34 2.82 -19.90
CA THR A 197 -4.83 2.99 -18.52
C THR A 197 -5.81 4.14 -18.43
N PHE A 198 -5.48 5.30 -19.01
CA PHE A 198 -6.28 6.51 -18.85
C PHE A 198 -7.70 6.33 -19.38
N ASN A 199 -7.88 5.75 -20.57
CA ASN A 199 -9.21 5.54 -21.15
C ASN A 199 -10.04 4.54 -20.34
N GLN A 200 -9.43 3.45 -19.86
CA GLN A 200 -10.10 2.49 -18.99
C GLN A 200 -10.46 3.09 -17.63
N TYR A 201 -9.56 3.89 -17.06
CA TYR A 201 -9.77 4.64 -15.82
C TYR A 201 -10.95 5.60 -15.97
N HIS A 202 -10.97 6.42 -17.02
CA HIS A 202 -12.03 7.38 -17.30
C HIS A 202 -13.37 6.68 -17.47
N TYR A 203 -13.41 5.64 -18.33
CA TYR A 203 -14.63 4.87 -18.56
C TYR A 203 -15.16 4.24 -17.26
N ASN A 204 -14.30 3.53 -16.51
CA ASN A 204 -14.73 2.84 -15.29
C ASN A 204 -15.16 3.81 -14.18
N LEU A 205 -14.59 5.01 -14.11
CA LEU A 205 -14.91 5.99 -13.08
C LEU A 205 -16.16 6.82 -13.43
N TRP A 206 -16.28 7.22 -14.69
CA TRP A 206 -17.20 8.28 -15.11
C TRP A 206 -18.28 7.81 -16.09
N ASP A 207 -17.88 7.08 -17.13
CA ASP A 207 -18.80 6.71 -18.21
C ASP A 207 -19.53 5.37 -17.93
N SER A 208 -19.06 4.60 -16.96
CA SER A 208 -19.69 3.34 -16.58
C SER A 208 -21.03 3.60 -15.90
N TYR A 209 -22.03 2.82 -16.31
CA TYR A 209 -23.38 2.91 -15.78
C TYR A 209 -23.48 2.56 -14.28
N SER A 210 -22.49 1.84 -13.75
CA SER A 210 -22.48 1.44 -12.34
C SER A 210 -21.05 1.26 -11.83
N VAL A 211 -20.67 2.10 -10.86
CA VAL A 211 -19.40 1.93 -10.14
C VAL A 211 -19.55 1.04 -8.91
N TYR A 212 -20.77 0.81 -8.42
CA TYR A 212 -21.04 -0.07 -7.30
C TYR A 212 -21.18 -1.54 -7.76
N PRO A 213 -20.59 -2.54 -7.07
CA PRO A 213 -19.78 -2.48 -5.84
C PRO A 213 -18.27 -2.61 -6.11
N SER A 214 -17.68 -1.73 -6.92
CA SER A 214 -16.27 -1.83 -7.29
C SER A 214 -15.34 -1.81 -6.07
N LYS A 215 -14.28 -2.63 -6.11
CA LYS A 215 -13.32 -2.77 -4.98
C LYS A 215 -12.60 -1.46 -4.64
N TRP A 216 -12.39 -0.59 -5.64
CA TRP A 216 -11.75 0.72 -5.49
C TRP A 216 -12.69 1.82 -4.99
N LEU A 217 -14.01 1.57 -4.94
CA LEU A 217 -15.00 2.60 -4.63
C LEU A 217 -14.84 3.17 -3.22
N ARG A 218 -14.71 2.30 -2.20
CA ARG A 218 -14.54 2.76 -0.81
C ARG A 218 -13.32 3.66 -0.64
N PRO A 219 -12.12 3.30 -1.14
CA PRO A 219 -10.96 4.20 -1.11
C PRO A 219 -11.13 5.50 -1.89
N VAL A 220 -11.83 5.49 -3.05
CA VAL A 220 -12.11 6.73 -3.79
C VAL A 220 -13.06 7.65 -3.00
N LEU A 221 -14.07 7.10 -2.31
CA LEU A 221 -14.92 7.90 -1.43
C LEU A 221 -14.15 8.43 -0.20
N ALA A 222 -13.21 7.64 0.34
CA ALA A 222 -12.30 8.14 1.38
C ALA A 222 -11.38 9.25 0.87
N LEU A 223 -10.92 9.17 -0.39
CA LEU A 223 -10.19 10.26 -1.05
C LEU A 223 -11.02 11.54 -1.02
N ALA A 224 -12.26 11.50 -1.51
CA ALA A 224 -13.14 12.67 -1.47
C ALA A 224 -13.25 13.24 -0.03
N ASN A 225 -13.49 12.38 0.96
CA ASN A 225 -13.58 12.81 2.37
C ASN A 225 -12.30 13.48 2.88
N TYR A 226 -11.12 12.95 2.57
CA TYR A 226 -9.85 13.55 3.01
C TYR A 226 -9.61 14.95 2.42
N PHE A 227 -10.12 15.21 1.21
CA PHE A 227 -9.93 16.50 0.53
C PHE A 227 -11.09 17.48 0.73
N MET A 228 -12.23 17.03 1.29
CA MET A 228 -13.34 17.89 1.69
C MET A 228 -13.16 18.52 3.08
N THR A 229 -12.21 18.03 3.88
CA THR A 229 -11.90 18.61 5.20
C THR A 229 -10.61 19.42 5.15
N ASP A 230 -10.62 20.58 5.82
CA ASP A 230 -9.43 21.41 6.04
C ASP A 230 -8.55 20.89 7.19
N GLU A 231 -8.69 19.62 7.57
CA GLU A 231 -7.86 19.00 8.61
C GLU A 231 -6.42 18.81 8.10
N GLU A 232 -5.48 19.56 8.69
CA GLU A 232 -4.05 19.42 8.43
C GLU A 232 -3.53 18.03 8.81
N LYS A 233 -4.09 17.43 9.87
CA LYS A 233 -3.74 16.11 10.39
C LYS A 233 -4.95 15.17 10.29
N PRO A 234 -5.14 14.51 9.14
CA PRO A 234 -6.31 13.65 8.95
C PRO A 234 -6.20 12.42 9.85
N HIS A 235 -7.35 11.89 10.25
CA HIS A 235 -7.45 10.57 10.89
C HIS A 235 -7.64 9.47 9.83
N PHE A 236 -6.96 8.34 9.98
CA PHE A 236 -7.12 7.23 9.05
C PHE A 236 -8.55 6.67 9.08
N ILE A 237 -9.23 6.71 7.94
CA ILE A 237 -10.56 6.12 7.78
C ILE A 237 -10.39 4.59 7.66
N VAL A 238 -10.69 3.87 8.75
CA VAL A 238 -10.59 2.41 8.79
C VAL A 238 -11.67 1.77 7.92
N MET A 239 -11.27 0.93 6.96
CA MET A 239 -12.18 0.21 6.04
C MET A 239 -12.77 -1.07 6.67
N ASP A 240 -13.23 -0.98 7.91
CA ASP A 240 -13.88 -2.06 8.67
C ASP A 240 -15.30 -2.39 8.18
N ALA A 241 -15.93 -3.40 8.76
CA ALA A 241 -17.31 -3.78 8.47
C ALA A 241 -18.34 -2.69 8.81
N GLU A 242 -17.98 -1.75 9.68
CA GLU A 242 -18.83 -0.64 10.09
C GLU A 242 -18.82 0.52 9.09
N THR A 243 -17.86 0.57 8.17
CA THR A 243 -17.69 1.65 7.18
C THR A 243 -18.25 1.22 5.84
N GLN A 244 -19.49 1.59 5.55
CA GLN A 244 -20.23 1.09 4.39
C GLN A 244 -20.34 2.17 3.31
N VAL A 245 -20.54 1.71 2.07
CA VAL A 245 -20.98 2.58 1.00
C VAL A 245 -22.50 2.71 1.13
N GLU A 246 -22.99 3.94 1.18
CA GLU A 246 -24.41 4.24 1.22
C GLU A 246 -24.84 4.99 -0.02
N HIS A 247 -26.06 4.73 -0.46
CA HIS A 247 -26.73 5.39 -1.57
C HIS A 247 -27.55 6.57 -1.05
N ILE A 248 -27.31 7.78 -1.57
CA ILE A 248 -28.09 8.98 -1.21
C ILE A 248 -29.50 8.87 -1.78
N LEU A 249 -29.64 8.69 -3.10
CA LEU A 249 -30.83 8.19 -3.77
C LEU A 249 -30.95 6.68 -3.46
N PRO A 250 -31.96 6.23 -2.70
CA PRO A 250 -32.03 4.84 -2.28
C PRO A 250 -32.21 3.86 -3.46
N GLN A 251 -31.58 2.68 -3.35
CA GLN A 251 -31.79 1.60 -4.34
C GLN A 251 -33.26 1.16 -4.41
N THR A 252 -33.97 1.20 -3.28
CA THR A 252 -35.40 0.90 -3.18
C THR A 252 -36.12 2.02 -2.44
N PRO A 253 -36.48 3.13 -3.12
CA PRO A 253 -37.20 4.23 -2.50
C PRO A 253 -38.57 3.77 -1.99
N LYS A 254 -39.03 4.35 -0.88
CA LYS A 254 -40.38 4.07 -0.37
C LYS A 254 -41.43 4.43 -1.42
N ARG A 255 -42.44 3.59 -1.61
CA ARG A 255 -43.55 3.86 -2.53
C ARG A 255 -44.19 5.22 -2.18
N GLY A 256 -44.39 6.07 -3.19
CA GLY A 256 -44.95 7.42 -3.00
C GLY A 256 -43.99 8.47 -2.43
N SER A 257 -42.71 8.14 -2.19
CA SER A 257 -41.71 9.14 -1.82
C SER A 257 -41.39 10.11 -2.96
N GLN A 258 -40.89 11.30 -2.61
CA GLN A 258 -40.45 12.33 -3.56
C GLN A 258 -39.40 11.79 -4.56
N TRP A 259 -38.54 10.86 -4.12
CA TRP A 259 -37.59 10.16 -5.00
C TRP A 259 -38.25 9.49 -6.21
N ASN A 260 -39.45 8.90 -6.07
CA ASN A 260 -40.17 8.30 -7.21
C ASN A 260 -40.79 9.34 -8.15
N ALA A 261 -40.98 10.58 -7.68
CA ALA A 261 -41.47 11.69 -8.50
C ALA A 261 -40.31 12.37 -9.25
N ASP A 262 -39.17 12.55 -8.58
CA ASP A 262 -38.00 13.26 -9.13
C ASP A 262 -37.14 12.38 -10.05
N PHE A 263 -37.06 11.07 -9.75
CA PHE A 263 -36.27 10.09 -10.48
C PHE A 263 -37.18 9.03 -11.10
N ASP A 264 -37.49 9.24 -12.37
CA ASP A 264 -38.13 8.23 -13.21
C ASP A 264 -37.21 7.01 -13.43
N LYS A 265 -37.71 6.02 -14.16
CA LYS A 265 -36.99 4.76 -14.38
C LYS A 265 -35.59 4.99 -14.99
N GLU A 266 -35.50 5.84 -16.01
CA GLU A 266 -34.25 6.09 -16.77
C GLU A 266 -33.22 6.82 -15.90
N LYS A 267 -33.65 7.85 -15.16
CA LYS A 267 -32.76 8.54 -14.21
C LYS A 267 -32.31 7.64 -13.07
N ARG A 268 -33.19 6.77 -12.54
CA ARG A 268 -32.78 5.83 -11.49
C ARG A 268 -31.74 4.86 -12.00
N GLU A 269 -31.95 4.36 -13.20
CA GLU A 269 -31.03 3.51 -13.92
C GLU A 269 -29.65 4.16 -14.06
N GLU A 270 -29.59 5.43 -14.46
CA GLU A 270 -28.34 6.20 -14.58
C GLU A 270 -27.67 6.53 -13.24
N TRP A 271 -28.43 7.03 -12.26
CA TRP A 271 -27.85 7.71 -11.08
C TRP A 271 -27.69 6.83 -9.85
N VAL A 272 -28.48 5.76 -9.69
CA VAL A 272 -28.48 4.98 -8.43
C VAL A 272 -27.09 4.46 -8.09
N ASN A 273 -26.38 3.86 -9.05
CA ASN A 273 -25.05 3.31 -8.80
C ASN A 273 -23.90 4.18 -9.33
N ASN A 274 -24.19 5.44 -9.68
CA ASN A 274 -23.20 6.42 -10.09
C ASN A 274 -22.40 6.92 -8.87
N ILE A 275 -21.11 7.22 -9.04
CA ILE A 275 -20.24 7.69 -7.97
C ILE A 275 -20.78 8.95 -7.26
N ALA A 276 -21.47 9.84 -7.99
CA ALA A 276 -22.06 11.06 -7.44
C ALA A 276 -23.19 10.79 -6.41
N ASN A 277 -23.76 9.58 -6.43
CA ASN A 277 -24.83 9.17 -5.52
C ASN A 277 -24.33 8.37 -4.30
N LEU A 278 -23.02 8.14 -4.20
CA LEU A 278 -22.44 7.23 -3.22
C LEU A 278 -21.65 8.01 -2.18
N THR A 279 -21.77 7.59 -0.92
CA THR A 279 -21.03 8.18 0.19
C THR A 279 -20.52 7.12 1.15
N LEU A 280 -19.47 7.44 1.90
CA LEU A 280 -18.91 6.55 2.91
C LEU A 280 -19.50 6.90 4.27
N LEU A 281 -20.20 5.95 4.90
CA LEU A 281 -20.94 6.19 6.13
C LEU A 281 -20.69 5.08 7.16
N LYS A 282 -20.61 5.45 8.45
CA LYS A 282 -20.56 4.47 9.53
C LYS A 282 -21.96 3.89 9.76
N ARG A 283 -22.09 2.57 9.91
CA ARG A 283 -23.36 1.83 10.10
C ARG A 283 -24.26 2.44 11.18
N LYS A 284 -23.69 2.86 12.32
CA LYS A 284 -24.43 3.56 13.39
C LYS A 284 -25.09 4.86 12.95
N LYS A 285 -24.47 5.63 12.05
CA LYS A 285 -25.04 6.85 11.47
C LYS A 285 -26.08 6.52 10.40
N ASN A 286 -25.88 5.46 9.60
CA ASN A 286 -26.87 5.00 8.62
C ASN A 286 -28.20 4.59 9.29
N ALA A 287 -28.14 3.80 10.37
CA ALA A 287 -29.31 3.42 11.15
C ALA A 287 -30.09 4.61 11.74
N LYS A 288 -29.44 5.78 11.91
CA LYS A 288 -30.11 7.03 12.30
C LYS A 288 -30.74 7.72 11.10
N ALA A 289 -30.05 7.83 9.96
CA ALA A 289 -30.57 8.45 8.75
C ALA A 289 -31.88 7.78 8.27
N LEU A 290 -31.94 6.44 8.28
CA LEU A 290 -33.14 5.68 7.91
C LEU A 290 -34.35 5.93 8.83
N LYS A 291 -34.12 6.33 10.08
CA LYS A 291 -35.18 6.59 11.06
C LYS A 291 -35.82 7.97 10.92
N TRP A 292 -35.06 8.96 10.45
CA TRP A 292 -35.50 10.36 10.45
C TRP A 292 -36.07 10.79 9.09
N GLY A 293 -35.79 10.02 8.04
CA GLY A 293 -36.20 10.37 6.68
C GLY A 293 -35.47 11.61 6.18
N PHE A 294 -35.32 11.71 4.87
CA PHE A 294 -35.15 12.99 4.20
C PHE A 294 -36.47 13.27 3.49
#